data_AF-A0A444J6M6-F1
#
_entry.id   AF-A0A444J6M6-F1
#
_cell.length_a   1.000
_cell.length_b   1.000
_cell.length_c   1.000
_cell.angle_alpha   90.00
_cell.angle_beta   90.00
_cell.angle_gamma   90.00
#
_symmetry.space_group_name_H-M   'P 1'
#
loop_
_entity.id
_entity.type
_entity.pdbx_description
1 polymer ?
#
loop_
_entity_poly.entity_id
_entity_poly.type
_entity_poly.pdbx_seq_one_letter_code
_entity_poly.pdbx_strand_id
1 'polypeptide(L)'
;MNVKEAVRLAKEYVLDLFAEEEINNLGLEEVEFYEGEQAWSVTVGFSRPWEVPNDMILASLAKPSCRSYKIVRIDDKAGQVKSIKNREVPA
;
A
#
# COMPACT_ATOMS: atom_id res chain seq x y z
N MET A 1 12.46 -15.24 -0.62
CA MET A 1 11.13 -15.43 -1.26
C MET A 1 11.17 -15.00 -2.72
N ASN A 2 10.14 -15.24 -3.52
CA ASN A 2 10.01 -14.64 -4.86
C ASN A 2 9.11 -13.40 -4.87
N VAL A 3 9.15 -12.63 -5.96
CA VAL A 3 8.40 -11.36 -6.10
C VAL A 3 6.89 -11.52 -5.89
N LYS A 4 6.29 -12.63 -6.33
CA LYS A 4 4.84 -12.87 -6.18
C LYS A 4 4.47 -13.13 -4.72
N GLU A 5 5.33 -13.84 -3.99
CA GLU A 5 5.16 -14.08 -2.56
C GLU A 5 5.25 -12.77 -1.77
N ALA A 6 6.22 -11.92 -2.08
CA ALA A 6 6.36 -10.60 -1.45
C ALA A 6 5.12 -9.72 -1.63
N VAL A 7 4.61 -9.65 -2.87
CA VAL A 7 3.41 -8.88 -3.19
C VAL A 7 2.17 -9.43 -2.48
N ARG A 8 2.00 -10.76 -2.46
CA ARG A 8 0.88 -11.40 -1.76
C ARG A 8 0.93 -11.08 -0.27
N LEU A 9 2.08 -11.26 0.35
CA LEU A 9 2.28 -11.02 1.79
C LEU A 9 2.05 -9.55 2.15
N ALA A 10 2.54 -8.61 1.34
CA ALA A 10 2.29 -7.18 1.54
C ALA A 10 0.80 -6.84 1.52
N LYS A 11 0.03 -7.38 0.56
CA LYS A 11 -1.41 -7.12 0.45
C LYS A 11 -2.19 -7.72 1.61
N GLU A 12 -1.90 -8.96 1.98
CA GLU A 12 -2.53 -9.62 3.13
C GLU A 12 -2.28 -8.84 4.43
N TYR A 13 -1.02 -8.45 4.66
CA TYR A 13 -0.66 -7.66 5.84
C TYR A 13 -1.36 -6.29 5.88
N VAL A 14 -1.54 -5.64 4.73
CA VAL A 14 -2.23 -4.35 4.63
C VAL A 14 -3.74 -4.49 4.85
N LEU A 15 -4.37 -5.56 4.34
CA LEU A 15 -5.77 -5.85 4.62
C LEU A 15 -6.02 -6.11 6.11
N ASP A 16 -5.13 -6.84 6.75
CA ASP A 16 -5.22 -7.17 8.18
C ASP A 16 -4.95 -5.93 9.05
N LEU A 17 -3.83 -5.24 8.82
CA LEU A 17 -3.41 -4.08 9.62
C LEU A 17 -4.43 -2.93 9.58
N PHE A 18 -5.12 -2.75 8.45
CA PHE A 18 -6.10 -1.67 8.25
C PHE A 18 -7.55 -2.20 8.17
N ALA A 19 -7.84 -3.35 8.79
CA ALA A 19 -9.17 -3.97 8.72
C ALA A 19 -10.28 -3.05 9.26
N GLU A 20 -10.01 -2.29 10.33
CA GLU A 20 -10.95 -1.34 10.94
C GLU A 20 -11.15 -0.05 10.13
N GLU A 21 -10.33 0.16 9.11
CA GLU A 21 -10.36 1.37 8.28
C GLU A 21 -11.22 1.22 7.02
N GLU A 22 -11.84 0.05 6.83
CA GLU A 22 -12.72 -0.25 5.68
C GLU A 22 -12.07 0.06 4.33
N ILE A 23 -10.77 -0.23 4.21
CA ILE A 23 -10.00 0.07 3.00
C ILE A 23 -10.54 -0.70 1.79
N ASN A 24 -10.53 -0.05 0.63
CA ASN A 24 -10.98 -0.65 -0.62
C ASN A 24 -10.04 -0.30 -1.78
N ASN A 25 -10.28 -0.90 -2.96
CA ASN A 25 -9.49 -0.68 -4.16
C ASN A 25 -7.97 -0.97 -3.98
N LEU A 26 -7.63 -1.97 -3.14
CA LEU A 26 -6.24 -2.36 -2.89
C LEU A 26 -5.56 -2.88 -4.16
N GLY A 27 -4.45 -2.25 -4.55
CA GLY A 27 -3.66 -2.59 -5.73
C GLY A 27 -2.16 -2.62 -5.44
N LEU A 28 -1.42 -3.31 -6.32
CA LEU A 28 0.04 -3.23 -6.36
C LEU A 28 0.41 -2.01 -7.21
N GLU A 29 1.34 -1.20 -6.74
CA GLU A 29 1.89 -0.07 -7.50
C GLU A 29 3.32 -0.36 -7.97
N GLU A 30 4.17 -0.87 -7.07
CA GLU A 30 5.58 -1.09 -7.32
C GLU A 30 6.11 -2.23 -6.44
N VAL A 31 7.10 -2.96 -6.93
CA VAL A 31 7.85 -3.92 -6.12
C VAL A 31 9.31 -3.91 -6.54
N GLU A 32 10.19 -3.82 -5.55
CA GLU A 32 11.63 -3.82 -5.74
C GLU A 32 12.30 -4.70 -4.68
N PHE A 33 13.34 -5.42 -5.09
CA PHE A 33 14.19 -6.17 -4.20
C PHE A 33 15.48 -5.39 -3.93
N TYR A 34 15.78 -5.15 -2.65
CA TYR A 34 16.99 -4.46 -2.22
C TYR A 34 18.02 -5.51 -1.80
N GLU A 35 18.91 -5.91 -2.73
CA GLU A 35 19.91 -6.96 -2.49
C GLU A 35 20.78 -6.68 -1.26
N GLY A 36 21.21 -5.43 -1.07
CA GLY A 36 22.05 -5.04 0.08
C GLY A 36 21.36 -5.17 1.43
N GLU A 37 20.02 -5.07 1.47
CA GLU A 37 19.22 -5.20 2.69
C GLU A 37 18.56 -6.58 2.83
N GLN A 38 18.65 -7.43 1.80
CA GLN A 38 17.95 -8.71 1.71
C GLN A 38 16.45 -8.55 2.04
N ALA A 39 15.84 -7.53 1.44
CA ALA A 39 14.46 -7.15 1.75
C ALA A 39 13.69 -6.71 0.50
N TRP A 40 12.39 -6.98 0.51
CA TRP A 40 11.45 -6.48 -0.48
C TRP A 40 10.86 -5.16 -0.03
N SER A 41 10.69 -4.24 -0.97
CA SER A 41 9.90 -3.03 -0.83
C SER A 41 8.71 -3.12 -1.76
N VAL A 42 7.50 -3.18 -1.21
CA VAL A 42 6.26 -3.28 -1.98
C VAL A 42 5.44 -2.03 -1.74
N THR A 43 5.20 -1.25 -2.79
CA THR A 43 4.22 -0.16 -2.72
C THR A 43 2.84 -0.70 -3.07
N VAL A 44 1.89 -0.51 -2.17
CA VAL A 44 0.47 -0.75 -2.42
C VAL A 44 -0.31 0.56 -2.34
N GLY A 45 -1.37 0.64 -3.15
CA GLY A 45 -2.32 1.73 -3.12
C GLY A 45 -3.70 1.24 -2.72
N PHE A 46 -4.45 2.03 -1.96
CA PHE A 46 -5.84 1.75 -1.59
C PHE A 46 -6.57 3.05 -1.24
N SER A 47 -7.88 3.00 -1.09
CA SER A 47 -8.71 4.15 -0.76
C SER A 47 -9.41 3.94 0.58
N ARG A 48 -9.61 5.02 1.34
CA ARG A 48 -10.39 5.03 2.60
C ARG A 48 -11.68 5.83 2.46
N PRO A 49 -12.74 5.48 3.22
CA PRO A 49 -14.02 6.21 3.17
C PRO A 49 -13.91 7.71 3.48
N TRP A 50 -13.01 8.10 4.37
CA TRP A 50 -12.83 9.51 4.79
C TRP A 50 -11.83 10.30 3.96
N GLU A 51 -11.24 9.70 2.92
CA GLU A 51 -10.37 10.43 1.99
C GLU A 51 -11.17 11.20 0.91
N VAL A 52 -12.50 11.07 0.89
CA VAL A 52 -13.38 11.81 -0.02
C VAL A 52 -13.50 13.28 0.45
N PRO A 53 -13.25 14.28 -0.42
CA PRO A 53 -13.48 15.68 -0.07
C PRO A 53 -14.95 15.95 0.31
N ASN A 54 -15.18 16.70 1.38
CA ASN A 54 -16.53 17.02 1.90
C ASN A 54 -17.45 17.76 0.91
N ASP A 55 -16.93 18.29 -0.20
CA ASP A 55 -17.74 19.02 -1.19
C ASP A 55 -18.38 18.07 -2.21
N MET A 56 -19.62 17.66 -1.92
CA MET A 56 -20.45 16.76 -2.73
C MET A 56 -20.65 17.23 -4.19
N ILE A 57 -20.44 18.51 -4.50
CA ILE A 57 -20.59 19.06 -5.86
C ILE A 57 -19.36 18.76 -6.75
N LEU A 58 -18.15 18.66 -6.16
CA LEU A 58 -16.94 18.29 -6.91
C LEU A 58 -16.74 16.76 -7.01
N ALA A 59 -17.39 15.97 -6.16
CA ALA A 59 -17.26 14.51 -6.15
C ALA A 59 -17.69 13.82 -7.46
N SER A 60 -18.58 14.45 -8.25
CA SER A 60 -19.04 13.93 -9.55
C SER A 60 -18.12 14.31 -10.72
N LEU A 61 -17.22 15.29 -10.53
CA LEU A 61 -16.23 15.73 -11.52
C LEU A 61 -14.80 15.25 -11.18
N ALA A 62 -14.56 14.83 -9.93
CA ALA A 62 -13.27 14.33 -9.47
C ALA A 62 -13.05 12.86 -9.88
N LYS A 63 -12.09 12.61 -10.77
CA LYS A 63 -11.42 11.31 -10.92
C LYS A 63 -10.19 11.26 -10.00
N PRO A 64 -9.66 10.06 -9.70
CA PRO A 64 -10.30 8.92 -9.03
C PRO A 64 -10.27 9.13 -7.50
N SER A 65 -10.84 8.20 -6.74
CA SER A 65 -10.71 8.13 -5.28
C SER A 65 -9.33 8.60 -4.80
N CYS A 66 -9.29 9.53 -3.84
CA CYS A 66 -8.06 9.82 -3.11
C CYS A 66 -7.45 8.50 -2.66
N ARG A 67 -6.26 8.20 -3.21
CA ARG A 67 -5.58 6.91 -3.05
C ARG A 67 -4.42 7.14 -2.12
N SER A 68 -4.41 6.41 -1.02
CA SER A 68 -3.28 6.31 -0.11
C SER A 68 -2.26 5.34 -0.65
N TYR A 69 -0.98 5.69 -0.54
CA TYR A 69 0.14 4.84 -0.94
C TYR A 69 0.99 4.45 0.26
N LYS A 70 1.23 3.15 0.44
CA LYS A 70 2.05 2.61 1.52
C LYS A 70 3.17 1.76 0.96
N ILE A 71 4.35 1.89 1.55
CA ILE A 71 5.51 1.04 1.28
C ILE A 71 5.61 0.02 2.42
N VAL A 72 5.52 -1.26 2.09
CA VAL A 72 5.70 -2.39 3.00
C VAL A 72 7.11 -2.96 2.81
N ARG A 73 7.92 -2.97 3.87
CA ARG A 73 9.24 -3.62 3.86
C ARG A 73 9.16 -5.02 4.46
N ILE A 74 9.62 -6.01 3.73
CA ILE A 74 9.54 -7.44 4.09
C ILE A 74 10.94 -8.05 4.04
N ASP A 75 11.33 -8.75 5.10
CA ASP A 75 12.56 -9.55 5.13
C ASP A 75 12.47 -10.76 4.18
N ASP A 76 13.46 -10.97 3.32
CA ASP A 76 13.42 -11.99 2.28
C ASP A 76 13.41 -13.43 2.80
N LYS A 77 14.14 -13.67 3.90
CA LYS A 77 14.38 -15.00 4.45
C LYS A 77 13.28 -15.40 5.44
N ALA A 78 12.94 -14.49 6.36
CA ALA A 78 11.95 -14.75 7.40
C ALA A 78 10.51 -14.52 6.93
N GLY A 79 10.31 -13.77 5.83
CA GLY A 79 8.96 -13.36 5.41
C GLY A 79 8.30 -12.36 6.36
N GLN A 80 9.05 -11.80 7.30
CA GLN A 80 8.51 -10.90 8.31
C GLN A 80 8.38 -9.48 7.75
N VAL A 81 7.21 -8.88 7.88
CA VAL A 81 7.02 -7.44 7.64
C VAL A 81 7.75 -6.66 8.73
N LYS A 82 8.69 -5.81 8.33
CA LYS A 82 9.52 -5.01 9.24
C LYS A 82 8.97 -3.61 9.46
N SER A 83 8.32 -3.03 8.47
CA SER A 83 7.70 -1.72 8.58
C SER A 83 6.67 -1.46 7.48
N ILE A 84 5.81 -0.49 7.75
CA ILE A 84 4.94 0.15 6.76
C ILE A 84 5.09 1.67 6.87
N LYS A 85 5.23 2.36 5.75
CA LYS A 85 5.41 3.83 5.71
C LYS A 85 4.54 4.45 4.61
N ASN A 86 4.25 5.74 4.73
CA ASN A 86 3.70 6.50 3.61
C ASN A 86 4.73 6.56 2.48
N ARG A 87 4.27 6.48 1.22
CA ARG A 87 5.10 6.89 0.09
C ARG A 87 5.05 8.42 0.02
N GLU A 88 6.16 9.07 0.31
CA GLU A 88 6.30 10.49 0.03
C GLU A 88 6.37 10.67 -1.49
N VAL A 89 5.50 11.51 -2.04
CA VAL A 89 5.63 12.02 -3.39
C VAL A 89 6.21 13.42 -3.24
N PRO A 90 7.36 13.75 -3.86
CA PRO A 90 7.87 15.11 -3.87
C PRO A 90 6.78 16.08 -4.35
N ALA A 91 6.62 17.19 -3.62
CA ALA A 91 5.67 18.26 -3.96
C ALA A 91 6.04 18.96 -5.28
#